data_AF-A0AAF0JF55-F1
#
_entry.id   AF-A0AAF0JF55-F1
#
_cell.length_a   1.000
_cell.length_b   1.000
_cell.length_c   1.000
_cell.angle_alpha   90.00
_cell.angle_beta   90.00
_cell.angle_gamma   90.00
#
_symmetry.space_group_name_H-M   'P 1'
#
loop_
_entity.id
_entity.type
_entity.pdbx_description
1 polymer ?
#
loop_
_entity_poly.entity_id
_entity_poly.type
_entity_poly.pdbx_seq_one_letter_code
_entity_poly.pdbx_strand_id
1 'polypeptide(L)'
;MTTDISSGNGVSSSQSRPQNESVNIAGKVKSNTWKIRQQQRLRQQAVKQREREMAQEKEQEADRKREVRKERERKAEEKARLQAMAEKNY
;
A
#
# COMPACT_ATOMS: atom_id res chain seq x y z
N MET A 1 -29.84 -19.38 -29.87
CA MET A 1 -29.98 -20.65 -29.15
C MET A 1 -28.82 -20.70 -28.17
N THR A 2 -28.92 -20.66 -26.85
CA THR A 2 -29.98 -20.90 -25.86
C THR A 2 -29.69 -20.04 -24.62
N THR A 3 -30.77 -19.71 -23.90
CA THR A 3 -30.87 -18.92 -22.66
C THR A 3 -30.42 -19.65 -21.40
N ASP A 4 -29.90 -18.93 -20.41
CA ASP A 4 -30.07 -19.21 -18.96
C ASP A 4 -29.92 -17.84 -18.23
N ILE A 5 -30.96 -17.18 -17.70
CA ILE A 5 -31.77 -17.45 -16.47
C ILE A 5 -30.86 -17.29 -15.22
N SER A 6 -31.18 -16.57 -14.14
CA SER A 6 -32.31 -15.76 -13.70
C SER A 6 -31.94 -15.19 -12.31
N SER A 7 -32.65 -14.15 -11.87
CA SER A 7 -32.96 -13.78 -10.46
C SER A 7 -31.77 -13.58 -9.52
N GLY A 8 -31.53 -12.39 -8.97
CA GLY A 8 -32.50 -11.56 -8.27
C GLY A 8 -32.10 -11.48 -6.81
N ASN A 9 -31.88 -10.27 -6.29
CA ASN A 9 -32.36 -9.84 -4.97
C ASN A 9 -31.83 -8.44 -4.68
N GLY A 10 -32.76 -7.51 -4.55
CA GLY A 10 -32.48 -6.24 -3.89
C GLY A 10 -32.09 -6.48 -2.45
N VAL A 11 -31.06 -5.78 -2.00
CA VAL A 11 -30.88 -5.51 -0.58
C VAL A 11 -30.61 -4.03 -0.46
N SER A 12 -31.69 -3.28 -0.18
CA SER A 12 -31.61 -1.98 0.45
C SER A 12 -30.81 -2.12 1.73
N SER A 13 -29.50 -1.84 1.68
CA SER A 13 -28.75 -1.58 2.91
C SER A 13 -28.82 -0.10 3.19
N SER A 14 -29.95 0.34 3.74
CA SER A 14 -30.01 1.51 4.62
C SER A 14 -29.09 1.23 5.80
N GLN A 15 -27.79 1.47 5.58
CA GLN A 15 -26.76 1.25 6.59
C GLN A 15 -26.86 2.41 7.57
N SER A 16 -27.72 2.19 8.56
CA SER A 16 -27.91 3.02 9.73
C SER A 16 -26.54 3.35 10.31
N ARG A 17 -26.21 4.64 10.22
CA ARG A 17 -25.10 5.32 10.86
C ARG A 17 -24.97 4.79 12.31
N PRO A 18 -23.79 4.34 12.76
CA PRO A 18 -23.64 3.82 14.11
C PRO A 18 -23.95 4.95 15.10
N GLN A 19 -25.12 4.87 15.73
CA GLN A 19 -25.54 5.76 16.80
C GLN A 19 -24.46 5.65 17.87
N ASN A 20 -23.65 6.70 17.97
CA ASN A 20 -22.58 6.77 18.93
C ASN A 20 -23.15 7.26 20.26
N GLU A 21 -24.04 6.45 20.81
CA GLU A 21 -24.73 6.78 22.04
C GLU A 21 -23.78 6.52 23.20
N SER A 22 -23.16 7.60 23.70
CA SER A 22 -22.75 7.63 25.09
C SER A 22 -24.01 7.47 25.92
N VAL A 23 -24.30 6.24 26.36
CA VAL A 23 -25.47 5.96 27.18
C VAL A 23 -25.26 6.64 28.53
N ASN A 24 -26.01 7.72 28.77
CA ASN A 24 -25.98 8.45 30.03
C ASN A 24 -26.82 7.66 31.04
N ILE A 25 -26.21 6.70 31.71
CA ILE A 25 -26.85 5.97 32.80
C ILE A 25 -26.53 6.72 34.10
N ALA A 26 -27.55 7.34 34.69
CA ALA A 26 -27.49 8.00 36.00
C ALA A 26 -26.42 9.12 36.11
N GLY A 27 -26.35 10.03 35.13
CA GLY A 27 -25.50 11.23 35.20
C GLY A 27 -24.00 10.98 35.04
N LYS A 28 -23.58 9.72 34.79
CA LYS A 28 -22.19 9.36 34.52
C LYS A 28 -22.05 9.02 33.04
N VAL A 29 -21.34 9.86 32.30
CA VAL A 29 -20.97 9.58 30.89
C VAL A 29 -19.98 8.42 30.89
N LYS A 30 -20.49 7.19 30.72
CA LYS A 30 -19.61 6.04 30.52
C LYS A 30 -19.09 6.09 29.09
N SER A 31 -17.79 6.33 28.95
CA SER A 31 -17.15 6.23 27.64
C SER A 31 -17.33 4.81 27.11
N ASN A 32 -17.77 4.69 25.86
CA ASN A 32 -17.92 3.39 25.22
C ASN A 32 -16.50 2.82 25.00
N THR A 33 -16.05 1.97 25.93
CA THR A 33 -14.69 1.38 25.93
C THR A 33 -14.39 0.62 24.64
N TRP A 34 -15.41 0.15 23.91
CA TRP A 34 -15.25 -0.42 22.58
C TRP A 34 -14.79 0.62 21.56
N LYS A 35 -15.42 1.81 21.56
CA LYS A 35 -15.04 2.91 20.66
C LYS A 35 -13.62 3.40 20.92
N ILE A 36 -13.21 3.50 22.19
CA ILE A 36 -11.83 3.86 22.55
C ILE A 36 -10.85 2.81 22.00
N ARG A 37 -11.14 1.52 22.20
CA ARG A 37 -10.32 0.43 21.64
C ARG A 37 -10.26 0.44 20.12
N GLN A 38 -11.39 0.74 19.45
CA GLN A 38 -11.46 0.91 18.00
C GLN A 38 -10.60 2.07 17.52
N GLN A 39 -10.69 3.25 18.15
CA GLN A 39 -9.85 4.40 17.82
C GLN A 39 -8.36 4.12 18.06
N GLN A 40 -8.02 3.40 19.12
CA GLN A 40 -6.64 2.99 19.39
C GLN A 40 -6.10 2.04 18.31
N ARG A 41 -6.90 1.05 17.87
CA ARG A 41 -6.51 0.16 16.76
C ARG A 41 -6.31 0.94 15.46
N LEU A 42 -7.21 1.86 15.13
CA LEU A 42 -7.08 2.69 13.93
C LEU A 42 -5.81 3.53 13.96
N ARG A 43 -5.47 4.13 15.12
CA ARG A 43 -4.22 4.88 15.28
C ARG A 43 -3.00 3.97 15.09
N GLN A 44 -2.99 2.78 15.68
CA GLN A 44 -1.89 1.83 15.51
C GLN A 44 -1.75 1.34 14.07
N GLN A 45 -2.86 1.12 13.37
CA GLN A 45 -2.84 0.74 11.96
C GLN A 45 -2.28 1.88 11.10
N ALA A 46 -2.67 3.12 11.35
CA ALA A 46 -2.14 4.28 10.63
C ALA A 46 -0.62 4.43 10.81
N VAL A 47 -0.11 4.22 12.03
CA VAL A 47 1.35 4.25 12.29
C VAL A 47 2.06 3.14 11.53
N LYS A 48 1.58 1.91 11.63
CA LYS A 48 2.17 0.76 10.91
C LYS A 48 2.15 0.94 9.39
N GLN A 49 1.09 1.54 8.87
CA GLN A 49 0.97 1.83 7.45
C GLN A 49 2.03 2.85 7.01
N ARG A 50 2.18 3.94 7.75
CA ARG A 50 3.20 4.97 7.49
C ARG A 50 4.62 4.41 7.59
N GLU A 51 4.89 3.51 8.53
CA GLU A 51 6.19 2.83 8.65
C GLU A 51 6.49 1.97 7.43
N ARG A 52 5.51 1.22 6.92
CA ARG A 52 5.66 0.42 5.69
C ARG A 52 5.91 1.29 4.48
N GLU A 53 5.15 2.37 4.32
CA GLU A 53 5.31 3.31 3.20
C GLU A 53 6.72 3.91 3.20
N MET A 54 7.22 4.36 4.37
CA MET A 54 8.58 4.88 4.49
C MET A 54 9.65 3.82 4.22
N ALA A 55 9.44 2.57 4.63
CA ALA A 55 10.37 1.48 4.34
C ALA A 55 10.42 1.18 2.83
N GLN A 56 9.26 1.12 2.18
CA GLN A 56 9.14 0.90 0.74
C GLN A 56 9.80 2.02 -0.07
N GLU A 57 9.59 3.28 0.31
CA GLU A 57 10.25 4.42 -0.36
C GLU A 57 11.78 4.34 -0.28
N LYS A 58 12.31 3.94 0.89
CA LYS A 58 13.77 3.77 1.06
C LYS A 58 14.33 2.62 0.23
N GLU A 59 13.61 1.51 0.16
CA GLU A 59 14.00 0.35 -0.64
C GLU A 59 13.98 0.69 -2.14
N GLN A 60 12.91 1.36 -2.61
CA GLN A 60 12.79 1.80 -4.00
C GLN A 60 13.92 2.74 -4.42
N GLU A 61 14.30 3.71 -3.58
CA GLU A 61 15.42 4.60 -3.89
C GLU A 61 16.77 3.86 -3.90
N ALA A 62 16.95 2.87 -3.01
CA ALA A 62 18.14 2.04 -3.00
C ALA A 62 18.24 1.18 -4.27
N ASP A 63 17.14 0.58 -4.71
CA ASP A 63 17.09 -0.22 -5.93
C ASP A 63 17.30 0.63 -7.18
N ARG A 64 16.69 1.81 -7.26
CA ARG A 64 16.94 2.76 -8.35
C ARG A 64 18.42 3.08 -8.50
N LYS A 65 19.13 3.32 -7.38
CA LYS A 65 20.57 3.57 -7.40
C LYS A 65 21.37 2.35 -7.86
N ARG A 66 20.97 1.15 -7.45
CA ARG A 66 21.61 -0.11 -7.89
C ARG A 66 21.44 -0.32 -9.39
N GLU A 67 20.25 -0.06 -9.93
CA GLU A 67 19.97 -0.15 -11.36
C GLU A 67 20.82 0.82 -12.18
N VAL A 68 20.86 2.09 -11.77
CA VAL A 68 21.69 3.11 -12.43
C VAL A 68 23.17 2.71 -12.42
N ARG A 69 23.66 2.14 -11.33
CA ARG A 69 25.05 1.67 -11.26
C ARG A 69 25.30 0.53 -12.23
N LYS A 70 24.43 -0.49 -12.23
CA LYS A 70 24.53 -1.64 -13.17
C LYS A 70 24.47 -1.19 -14.63
N GLU A 71 23.61 -0.24 -14.95
CA GLU A 71 23.52 0.32 -16.30
C GLU A 71 24.83 0.99 -16.73
N ARG A 72 25.43 1.79 -15.83
CA ARG A 72 26.73 2.45 -16.10
C ARG A 72 27.85 1.44 -16.31
N GLU A 73 27.91 0.42 -15.46
CA GLU A 73 28.90 -0.67 -15.58
C GLU A 73 28.73 -1.39 -16.92
N ARG A 74 27.51 -1.82 -17.25
CA ARG A 74 27.20 -2.45 -18.54
C ARG A 74 27.59 -1.59 -19.74
N LYS A 75 27.28 -0.29 -19.69
CA LYS A 75 27.62 0.65 -20.77
C LYS A 75 29.13 0.83 -20.91
N ALA A 76 29.86 0.85 -19.81
CA ALA A 76 31.32 0.94 -19.81
C ALA A 76 31.95 -0.34 -20.39
N GLU A 77 31.46 -1.51 -19.97
CA GLU A 77 31.91 -2.81 -20.49
C GLU A 77 31.64 -2.96 -21.99
N GLU A 78 30.43 -2.59 -22.44
CA GLU A 78 30.06 -2.64 -23.86
C GLU A 78 30.92 -1.69 -24.69
N LYS A 79 31.17 -0.47 -24.19
CA LYS A 79 32.07 0.48 -24.84
C LYS A 79 33.50 -0.07 -24.93
N ALA A 80 34.03 -0.62 -23.83
CA ALA A 80 35.38 -1.19 -23.80
C ALA A 80 35.50 -2.38 -24.77
N ARG A 81 34.48 -3.23 -24.83
CA ARG A 81 34.41 -4.35 -25.78
C ARG A 81 34.43 -3.86 -27.24
N LEU A 82 33.62 -2.84 -27.56
CA LEU A 82 33.58 -2.28 -28.91
C LEU A 82 34.90 -1.60 -29.29
N GLN A 83 35.54 -0.91 -28.36
CA GLN A 83 36.85 -0.30 -28.58
C GLN A 83 37.93 -1.36 -28.83
N ALA A 84 38.01 -2.40 -28.00
CA ALA A 84 38.96 -3.49 -28.20
C ALA A 84 38.72 -4.23 -29.54
N MET A 85 37.47 -4.34 -29.98
CA MET A 85 37.13 -4.90 -31.28
C MET A 85 37.57 -3.97 -32.43
N ALA A 86 37.40 -2.66 -32.29
CA ALA A 86 37.85 -1.68 -33.28
C ALA A 86 39.39 -1.66 -33.39
N GLU A 87 40.11 -1.69 -32.27
CA GLU A 87 41.57 -1.77 -32.21
C GLU A 87 42.14 -3.07 -32.80
N LYS A 88 41.36 -4.15 -32.80
CA LYS A 88 41.75 -5.43 -33.42
C LYS A 88 41.51 -5.45 -34.94
N ASN A 89 40.65 -4.58 -35.46
CA ASN A 89 40.22 -4.57 -36.87
C ASN A 89 40.86 -3.43 -37.69
N TYR A 90 41.79 -2.69 -37.11
CA TYR A 90 42.62 -1.66 -37.76
C TYR A 90 44.09 -2.05 -37.63
#